data_AF-A0A9X3AJY5-F1
#
_entry.id   AF-A0A9X3AJY5-F1
#
_cell.length_a   1.000
_cell.length_b   1.000
_cell.length_c   1.000
_cell.angle_alpha   90.00
_cell.angle_beta   90.00
_cell.angle_gamma   90.00
#
_symmetry.space_group_name_H-M   'P 1'
#
loop_
_entity.id
_entity.type
_entity.pdbx_description
1 polymer ?
#
loop_
_entity_poly.entity_id
_entity_poly.type
_entity_poly.pdbx_seq_one_letter_code
_entity_poly.pdbx_strand_id
1 'polypeptide(L)'
;MCGRTFDGHTCRKRGEHLCKPRADHAQAFAEEICVHTKDRWARKPFVLAPWQRDDIVRPLFGEVRWDDEAQCYVRRFRIGWIELARKNGKSELLAFVALYMLVGDGVESAEVYGCARDTDQAKLVFNVAARMVALSPVLSKRLRVIEHSARIVDEKTNSVYVVVPSDALGNLGSNPSCVIFDEVLTQPDGRFWTAMRTGMGTRLEPLLLAATPLATTPARSPRPSTTSA
;
A
#
# COMPACT_ATOMS: atom_id res chain seq x y z
N MET A 1 2.20 3.04 -27.70
CA MET A 1 3.34 2.27 -27.13
C MET A 1 3.49 2.71 -25.68
N CYS A 2 3.83 1.84 -24.73
CA CYS A 2 3.91 2.19 -23.31
C CYS A 2 4.88 3.34 -23.01
N GLY A 3 6.11 3.28 -23.56
CA GLY A 3 7.05 4.40 -23.54
C GLY A 3 7.69 4.73 -22.19
N ARG A 4 7.30 4.06 -21.09
CA ARG A 4 7.92 4.29 -19.78
C ARG A 4 9.39 3.86 -19.80
N THR A 5 10.26 4.68 -19.24
CA THR A 5 11.69 4.42 -19.11
C THR A 5 12.11 4.43 -17.65
N PHE A 6 12.93 3.46 -17.27
CA PHE A 6 13.59 3.39 -15.96
C PHE A 6 14.92 2.65 -16.14
N ASP A 7 15.99 3.15 -15.50
CA ASP A 7 17.33 2.57 -15.54
C ASP A 7 17.82 2.18 -16.96
N GLY A 8 17.69 3.10 -17.91
CA GLY A 8 18.10 2.87 -19.31
C GLY A 8 17.20 1.93 -20.12
N HIS A 9 16.16 1.34 -19.53
CA HIS A 9 15.23 0.43 -20.18
C HIS A 9 13.89 1.10 -20.49
N THR A 10 13.49 1.09 -21.77
CA THR A 10 12.20 1.65 -22.23
C THR A 10 11.21 0.55 -22.61
N CYS A 11 9.98 0.62 -22.09
CA CYS A 11 8.91 -0.31 -22.44
C CYS A 11 8.35 -0.03 -23.84
N ARG A 12 8.52 -0.98 -24.77
CA ARG A 12 8.04 -0.87 -26.16
C ARG A 12 6.73 -1.62 -26.45
N LYS A 13 6.12 -2.23 -25.43
CA LYS A 13 4.89 -3.03 -25.57
C LYS A 13 3.65 -2.14 -25.79
N ARG A 14 2.56 -2.75 -26.26
CA ARG A 14 1.22 -2.16 -26.47
C ARG A 14 0.16 -3.10 -25.89
N GLY A 15 -1.05 -2.58 -25.63
CA GLY A 15 -2.15 -3.36 -25.03
C GLY A 15 -1.90 -3.63 -23.55
N GLU A 16 -2.65 -4.55 -22.94
CA GLU A 16 -2.40 -4.96 -21.57
C GLU A 16 -1.08 -5.75 -21.47
N HIS A 17 -0.21 -5.37 -20.53
CA HIS A 17 1.07 -6.06 -20.33
C HIS A 17 1.74 -5.69 -19.00
N LEU A 18 2.66 -6.54 -18.56
CA LEU A 18 3.67 -6.20 -17.55
C LEU A 18 4.71 -5.22 -18.14
N CYS A 19 4.64 -3.96 -17.70
CA CYS A 19 5.63 -2.92 -17.95
C CYS A 19 6.81 -3.06 -16.98
N LYS A 20 7.89 -3.70 -17.46
CA LYS A 20 9.11 -3.94 -16.66
C LYS A 20 9.65 -2.66 -16.02
N PRO A 21 9.84 -1.54 -16.73
CA PRO A 21 10.32 -0.29 -16.11
C PRO A 21 9.48 0.21 -14.93
N ARG A 22 8.15 0.06 -14.95
CA ARG A 22 7.30 0.44 -13.80
C ARG A 22 7.49 -0.51 -12.62
N ALA A 23 7.53 -1.82 -12.91
CA ALA A 23 7.76 -2.85 -11.88
C ALA A 23 9.13 -2.70 -11.23
N ASP A 24 10.16 -2.48 -12.04
CA ASP A 24 11.56 -2.33 -11.61
C ASP A 24 11.72 -1.03 -10.79
N HIS A 25 11.05 0.06 -11.17
CA HIS A 25 11.04 1.30 -10.39
C HIS A 25 10.46 1.10 -8.97
N ALA A 26 9.33 0.40 -8.86
CA ALA A 26 8.71 0.12 -7.56
C ALA A 26 9.58 -0.81 -6.70
N GLN A 27 10.20 -1.83 -7.31
CA GLN A 27 11.15 -2.70 -6.64
C GLN A 27 12.39 -1.94 -6.17
N ALA A 28 13.02 -1.14 -7.04
CA ALA A 28 14.19 -0.35 -6.71
C ALA A 28 13.90 0.63 -5.57
N PHE A 29 12.70 1.23 -5.54
CA PHE A 29 12.30 2.06 -4.40
C PHE A 29 12.28 1.26 -3.07
N ALA A 30 11.73 0.04 -3.07
CA ALA A 30 11.77 -0.81 -1.88
C ALA A 30 13.22 -1.14 -1.47
N GLU A 31 14.03 -1.60 -2.42
CA GLU A 31 15.33 -2.22 -2.14
C GLU A 31 16.47 -1.19 -1.98
N GLU A 32 16.34 0.02 -2.51
CA GLU A 32 17.39 1.05 -2.48
C GLU A 32 17.03 2.24 -1.59
N ILE A 33 15.74 2.55 -1.43
CA ILE A 33 15.27 3.75 -0.71
C ILE A 33 14.67 3.40 0.65
N CYS A 34 13.95 2.29 0.77
CA CYS A 34 13.39 1.82 2.04
C CYS A 34 14.40 0.98 2.84
N VAL A 35 14.25 1.02 4.16
CA VAL A 35 15.13 0.31 5.09
C VAL A 35 14.32 -0.42 6.15
N HIS A 36 14.82 -1.54 6.64
CA HIS A 36 14.23 -2.20 7.80
C HIS A 36 14.36 -1.32 9.05
N THR A 37 13.36 -1.41 9.94
CA THR A 37 13.20 -0.48 11.07
C THR A 37 13.54 -1.09 12.43
N LYS A 38 13.64 -2.42 12.55
CA LYS A 38 13.73 -3.15 13.83
C LYS A 38 14.97 -4.04 13.96
N ASP A 39 15.47 -4.11 15.20
CA ASP A 39 16.51 -5.04 15.69
C ASP A 39 17.75 -5.15 14.79
N ARG A 40 18.28 -6.37 14.64
CA ARG A 40 19.48 -6.71 13.85
C ARG A 40 19.41 -6.31 12.37
N TRP A 41 18.22 -5.96 11.88
CA TRP A 41 17.98 -5.54 10.51
C TRP A 41 17.85 -4.03 10.36
N ALA A 42 17.76 -3.27 11.46
CA ALA A 42 17.62 -1.82 11.40
C ALA A 42 18.67 -1.17 10.49
N ARG A 43 18.23 -0.23 9.63
CA ARG A 43 19.04 0.48 8.62
C ARG A 43 19.58 -0.39 7.48
N LYS A 44 19.29 -1.69 7.43
CA LYS A 44 19.61 -2.50 6.25
C LYS A 44 18.56 -2.26 5.17
N PRO A 45 18.93 -2.37 3.87
CA PRO A 45 17.99 -2.23 2.77
C PRO A 45 16.79 -3.17 2.90
N PHE A 46 15.59 -2.71 2.55
CA PHE A 46 14.37 -3.52 2.56
C PHE A 46 14.29 -4.38 1.29
N VAL A 47 15.08 -5.47 1.28
CA VAL A 47 15.09 -6.42 0.18
C VAL A 47 13.81 -7.25 0.19
N LEU A 48 13.06 -7.21 -0.91
CA LEU A 48 11.78 -7.92 -1.01
C LEU A 48 12.02 -9.43 -1.07
N ALA A 49 11.25 -10.19 -0.27
CA ALA A 49 11.22 -11.63 -0.44
C ALA A 49 10.67 -11.99 -1.84
N PRO A 50 11.03 -13.15 -2.43
CA PRO A 50 10.58 -13.51 -3.78
C PRO A 50 9.08 -13.39 -3.98
N TRP A 51 8.26 -13.86 -3.03
CA TRP A 51 6.80 -13.73 -3.11
C TRP A 51 6.31 -12.29 -2.96
N GLN A 52 6.95 -11.45 -2.12
CA GLN A 52 6.60 -10.03 -2.01
C GLN A 52 6.86 -9.32 -3.33
N ARG A 53 8.00 -9.62 -3.96
CA ARG A 53 8.40 -9.05 -5.23
C ARG A 53 7.51 -9.55 -6.37
N ASP A 54 7.44 -10.85 -6.58
CA ASP A 54 6.91 -11.45 -7.81
C ASP A 54 5.39 -11.62 -7.79
N ASP A 55 4.78 -11.83 -6.61
CA ASP A 55 3.34 -12.06 -6.49
C ASP A 55 2.56 -10.79 -6.12
N ILE A 56 3.23 -9.79 -5.53
CA ILE A 56 2.58 -8.56 -5.04
C ILE A 56 3.11 -7.31 -5.74
N VAL A 57 4.35 -6.91 -5.48
CA VAL A 57 4.86 -5.60 -5.88
C VAL A 57 4.94 -5.46 -7.41
N ARG A 58 5.57 -6.42 -8.10
CA ARG A 58 5.75 -6.35 -9.56
C ARG A 58 4.40 -6.41 -10.30
N PRO A 59 3.45 -7.30 -9.97
CA PRO A 59 2.12 -7.27 -10.58
C PRO A 59 1.37 -5.97 -10.29
N LEU A 60 1.39 -5.51 -9.03
CA LEU A 60 0.61 -4.35 -8.61
C LEU A 60 1.05 -3.05 -9.29
N PHE A 61 2.35 -2.86 -9.51
CA PHE A 61 2.88 -1.64 -10.13
C PHE A 61 3.28 -1.79 -11.60
N GLY A 62 3.46 -3.03 -12.07
CA GLY A 62 3.91 -3.34 -13.42
C GLY A 62 2.80 -3.65 -14.40
N GLU A 63 1.70 -4.27 -13.97
CA GLU A 63 0.61 -4.61 -14.89
C GLU A 63 -0.15 -3.34 -15.27
N VAL A 64 -0.09 -3.00 -16.57
CA VAL A 64 -0.70 -1.79 -17.11
C VAL A 64 -1.73 -2.11 -18.18
N ARG A 65 -2.68 -1.18 -18.32
CA ARG A 65 -3.65 -1.12 -19.42
C ARG A 65 -3.66 0.28 -20.01
N TRP A 66 -4.11 0.40 -21.25
CA TRP A 66 -4.34 1.72 -21.87
C TRP A 66 -5.64 2.32 -21.31
N ASP A 67 -5.62 3.61 -21.02
CA ASP A 67 -6.80 4.39 -20.64
C ASP A 67 -7.13 5.37 -21.77
N ASP A 68 -8.30 5.18 -22.39
CA ASP A 68 -8.73 5.99 -23.54
C ASP A 68 -9.13 7.41 -23.15
N GLU A 69 -9.50 7.67 -21.89
CA GLU A 69 -9.84 9.03 -21.46
C GLU A 69 -8.55 9.82 -21.18
N ALA A 70 -7.63 9.23 -20.42
CA ALA A 70 -6.36 9.87 -20.06
C ALA A 70 -5.28 9.78 -21.15
N GLN A 71 -5.51 9.01 -22.22
CA GLN A 71 -4.59 8.80 -23.33
C GLN A 71 -3.19 8.35 -22.87
N CYS A 72 -3.14 7.49 -21.86
CA CYS A 72 -1.89 7.00 -21.29
C CYS A 72 -2.02 5.56 -20.74
N TYR A 73 -0.89 4.95 -20.36
CA TYR A 73 -0.90 3.64 -19.71
C TYR A 73 -1.03 3.78 -18.20
N VAL A 74 -2.07 3.16 -17.65
CA VAL A 74 -2.40 3.17 -16.22
C VAL A 74 -2.28 1.79 -15.59
N ARG A 75 -2.14 1.73 -14.27
CA ARG A 75 -2.17 0.53 -13.44
C ARG A 75 -3.46 -0.23 -13.70
N ARG A 76 -3.33 -1.53 -13.98
CA ARG A 76 -4.47 -2.43 -14.21
C ARG A 76 -5.17 -2.78 -12.89
N PHE A 77 -4.40 -3.13 -11.87
CA PHE A 77 -4.93 -3.54 -10.58
C PHE A 77 -5.02 -2.36 -9.60
N ARG A 78 -6.25 -1.92 -9.32
CA ARG A 78 -6.52 -0.83 -8.36
C ARG A 78 -6.84 -1.32 -6.95
N ILE A 79 -7.02 -2.64 -6.77
CA ILE A 79 -7.27 -3.27 -5.48
C ILE A 79 -6.31 -4.44 -5.32
N GLY A 80 -5.51 -4.42 -4.26
CA GLY A 80 -4.72 -5.55 -3.81
C GLY A 80 -5.32 -6.12 -2.53
N TRP A 81 -5.44 -7.45 -2.44
CA TRP A 81 -5.94 -8.16 -1.27
C TRP A 81 -4.91 -9.19 -0.81
N ILE A 82 -4.41 -9.03 0.41
CA ILE A 82 -3.30 -9.84 0.95
C ILE A 82 -3.77 -10.59 2.20
N GLU A 83 -3.77 -11.91 2.14
CA GLU A 83 -4.00 -12.78 3.30
C GLU A 83 -2.71 -13.52 3.66
N LEU A 84 -2.14 -13.21 4.82
CA LEU A 84 -0.88 -13.81 5.27
C LEU A 84 -0.96 -14.18 6.75
N ALA A 85 -0.24 -15.20 7.17
CA ALA A 85 -0.11 -15.49 8.60
C ALA A 85 0.58 -14.32 9.35
N ARG A 86 0.35 -14.24 10.67
CA ARG A 86 0.98 -13.21 11.52
C ARG A 86 2.51 -13.30 11.46
N LYS A 87 3.18 -12.15 11.66
CA LYS A 87 4.66 -12.00 11.72
C LYS A 87 5.43 -12.19 10.40
N ASN A 88 4.78 -12.07 9.25
CA ASN A 88 5.42 -12.23 7.92
C ASN A 88 5.93 -10.92 7.27
N GLY A 89 6.26 -9.89 8.04
CA GLY A 89 6.77 -8.63 7.47
C GLY A 89 5.72 -7.80 6.70
N LYS A 90 4.44 -8.03 7.00
CA LYS A 90 3.29 -7.38 6.35
C LYS A 90 3.29 -5.87 6.58
N SER A 91 3.56 -5.41 7.80
CA SER A 91 3.55 -3.99 8.12
C SER A 91 4.68 -3.24 7.41
N GLU A 92 5.86 -3.85 7.23
CA GLU A 92 6.92 -3.26 6.38
C GLU A 92 6.48 -3.15 4.92
N LEU A 93 5.85 -4.18 4.36
CA LEU A 93 5.33 -4.15 2.99
C LEU A 93 4.28 -3.03 2.80
N LEU A 94 3.32 -2.92 3.73
CA LEU A 94 2.30 -1.87 3.68
C LEU A 94 2.90 -0.47 3.84
N ALA A 95 3.89 -0.31 4.72
CA ALA A 95 4.60 0.96 4.91
C ALA A 95 5.40 1.37 3.66
N PHE A 96 6.08 0.41 3.02
CA PHE A 96 6.75 0.65 1.74
C PHE A 96 5.74 1.12 0.68
N VAL A 97 4.60 0.42 0.51
CA VAL A 97 3.60 0.80 -0.48
C VAL A 97 3.04 2.20 -0.20
N ALA A 98 2.78 2.53 1.07
CA ALA A 98 2.34 3.87 1.47
C ALA A 98 3.34 4.96 1.04
N LEU A 99 4.63 4.74 1.33
CA LEU A 99 5.70 5.68 0.98
C LEU A 99 5.91 5.76 -0.54
N TYR A 100 5.84 4.63 -1.25
CA TYR A 100 5.93 4.62 -2.70
C TYR A 100 4.78 5.41 -3.33
N MET A 101 3.54 5.20 -2.88
CA MET A 101 2.39 5.97 -3.37
C MET A 101 2.43 7.45 -2.97
N LEU A 102 3.13 7.79 -1.89
CA LEU A 102 3.28 9.16 -1.42
C LEU A 102 4.28 9.98 -2.27
N VAL A 103 5.39 9.36 -2.69
CA VAL A 103 6.49 10.11 -3.34
C VAL A 103 7.10 9.42 -4.57
N GLY A 104 7.01 8.10 -4.67
CA GLY A 104 7.59 7.31 -5.76
C GLY A 104 6.72 7.22 -7.01
N ASP A 105 5.39 7.15 -6.87
CA ASP A 105 4.46 6.91 -8.00
C ASP A 105 4.34 8.12 -8.94
N GLY A 106 4.89 9.28 -8.57
CA GLY A 106 4.96 10.47 -9.42
C GLY A 106 3.65 11.26 -9.52
N VAL A 107 2.71 11.03 -8.60
CA VAL A 107 1.42 11.73 -8.54
C VAL A 107 1.56 13.01 -7.72
N GLU A 108 0.97 14.10 -8.22
CA GLU A 108 0.90 15.37 -7.51
C GLU A 108 -0.34 15.45 -6.62
N SER A 109 -0.20 16.08 -5.45
CA SER A 109 -1.21 16.15 -4.39
C SER A 109 -1.81 14.78 -4.06
N ALA A 110 -0.92 13.80 -3.87
CA ALA A 110 -1.31 12.44 -3.52
C ALA A 110 -1.84 12.38 -2.08
N GLU A 111 -3.02 11.79 -1.93
CA GLU A 111 -3.64 11.53 -0.62
C GLU A 111 -3.52 10.03 -0.31
N VAL A 112 -2.68 9.69 0.65
CA VAL A 112 -2.48 8.32 1.13
C VAL A 112 -3.11 8.20 2.51
N TYR A 113 -3.99 7.21 2.69
CA TYR A 113 -4.71 7.00 3.95
C TYR A 113 -4.39 5.66 4.59
N GLY A 114 -4.03 5.69 5.87
CA GLY A 114 -3.86 4.50 6.70
C GLY A 114 -5.16 4.22 7.44
N CYS A 115 -5.72 3.04 7.23
CA CYS A 115 -6.99 2.60 7.79
C CYS A 115 -6.82 1.26 8.49
N ALA A 116 -7.51 1.07 9.60
CA ALA A 116 -7.65 -0.19 10.31
C ALA A 116 -8.95 -0.17 11.12
N ARG A 117 -9.18 -1.18 11.98
CA ARG A 117 -10.36 -1.23 12.87
C ARG A 117 -10.44 -0.02 13.80
N ASP A 118 -9.30 0.37 14.34
CA ASP A 118 -9.16 1.55 15.16
C ASP A 118 -7.91 2.33 14.73
N THR A 119 -7.86 3.58 15.14
CA THR A 119 -6.78 4.52 14.80
C THR A 119 -5.43 4.03 15.32
N ASP A 120 -5.39 3.34 16.46
CA ASP A 120 -4.15 2.87 17.06
C ASP A 120 -3.54 1.68 16.31
N GLN A 121 -4.36 0.78 15.78
CA GLN A 121 -3.92 -0.25 14.83
C GLN A 121 -3.38 0.38 13.54
N ALA A 122 -4.08 1.38 12.99
CA ALA A 122 -3.62 2.06 11.78
C ALA A 122 -2.29 2.80 12.01
N LYS A 123 -2.06 3.32 13.23
CA LYS A 123 -0.77 3.92 13.62
C LYS A 123 0.38 2.92 13.59
N LEU A 124 0.16 1.61 13.68
CA LEU A 124 1.25 0.63 13.62
C LEU A 124 1.97 0.67 12.27
N VAL A 125 1.23 0.70 11.16
CA VAL A 125 1.81 0.83 9.81
C VAL A 125 2.43 2.22 9.63
N PHE A 126 1.76 3.27 10.11
CA PHE A 126 2.30 4.64 10.08
C PHE A 126 3.64 4.74 10.80
N ASN A 127 3.76 4.18 12.01
CA ASN A 127 4.98 4.23 12.80
C ASN A 127 6.14 3.50 12.10
N VAL A 128 5.86 2.40 11.39
CA VAL A 128 6.86 1.73 10.55
C VAL A 128 7.30 2.66 9.41
N ALA A 129 6.36 3.28 8.69
CA ALA A 129 6.67 4.21 7.60
C ALA A 129 7.47 5.42 8.11
N ALA A 130 7.03 6.07 9.19
CA ALA A 130 7.72 7.19 9.82
C ALA A 130 9.15 6.82 10.23
N ARG A 131 9.34 5.60 10.77
CA ARG A 131 10.67 5.10 11.11
C ARG A 131 11.52 4.81 9.87
N MET A 132 10.94 4.30 8.78
CA MET A 132 11.63 4.15 7.49
C MET A 132 12.10 5.50 6.95
N VAL A 133 11.25 6.54 7.02
CA VAL A 133 11.60 7.90 6.62
C VAL A 133 12.79 8.41 7.44
N ALA A 134 12.73 8.29 8.77
CA ALA A 134 13.78 8.77 9.66
C ALA A 134 15.13 8.06 9.45
N LEU A 135 15.13 6.80 9.02
CA LEU A 135 16.35 6.00 8.83
C LEU A 135 16.91 6.09 7.40
N SER A 136 16.09 6.41 6.40
CA SER A 136 16.52 6.53 5.00
C SER A 136 17.12 7.91 4.72
N PRO A 137 18.38 8.02 4.26
CA PRO A 137 19.02 9.31 3.94
C PRO A 137 18.31 10.08 2.82
N VAL A 138 17.59 9.39 1.94
CA VAL A 138 16.84 9.99 0.84
C VAL A 138 15.48 10.49 1.33
N LEU A 139 14.73 9.63 2.02
CA LEU A 139 13.38 9.98 2.47
C LEU A 139 13.38 11.04 3.56
N SER A 140 14.34 11.01 4.50
CA SER A 140 14.45 12.01 5.58
C SER A 140 14.68 13.44 5.07
N LYS A 141 15.30 13.60 3.89
CA LYS A 141 15.48 14.91 3.24
C LYS A 141 14.25 15.35 2.44
N ARG A 142 13.42 14.38 2.05
CA ARG A 142 12.30 14.54 1.12
C ARG A 142 10.97 14.74 1.84
N LEU A 143 10.78 14.01 2.94
CA LEU A 143 9.51 13.87 3.64
C LEU A 143 9.62 14.42 5.06
N ARG A 144 8.59 15.12 5.50
CA ARG A 144 8.47 15.62 6.87
C ARG A 144 7.46 14.78 7.64
N VAL A 145 7.91 14.19 8.74
CA VAL A 145 7.04 13.43 9.66
C VAL A 145 6.49 14.38 10.72
N ILE A 146 5.18 14.33 10.94
CA ILE A 146 4.44 15.09 11.94
C ILE A 146 3.75 14.10 12.87
N GLU A 147 4.44 13.71 13.94
CA GLU A 147 4.04 12.59 14.80
C GLU A 147 2.71 12.82 15.52
N HIS A 148 2.49 14.02 16.06
CA HIS A 148 1.30 14.33 16.86
C HIS A 148 -0.03 14.19 16.10
N SER A 149 0.00 14.33 14.77
CA SER A 149 -1.17 14.17 13.90
C SER A 149 -1.09 12.91 13.04
N ALA A 150 -0.10 12.04 13.27
CA ALA A 150 0.17 10.85 12.47
C ALA A 150 0.17 11.16 10.95
N ARG A 151 0.96 12.17 10.55
CA ARG A 151 1.11 12.61 9.16
C ARG A 151 2.54 12.50 8.65
N ILE A 152 2.71 12.15 7.38
CA ILE A 152 3.95 12.31 6.61
C ILE A 152 3.62 13.19 5.40
N VAL A 153 4.41 14.23 5.16
CA VAL A 153 4.13 15.22 4.12
C VAL A 153 5.30 15.31 3.15
N ASP A 154 4.99 15.33 1.85
CA ASP A 154 5.90 15.76 0.79
C ASP A 154 5.49 17.16 0.33
N GLU A 155 6.24 18.17 0.76
CA GLU A 155 5.91 19.57 0.46
C GLU A 155 6.12 19.92 -1.01
N LYS A 156 6.98 19.21 -1.75
CA LYS A 156 7.23 19.52 -3.17
C LYS A 156 6.04 19.14 -4.05
N THR A 157 5.34 18.06 -3.72
CA THR A 157 4.17 17.59 -4.47
C THR A 157 2.87 17.90 -3.75
N ASN A 158 2.91 18.56 -2.59
CA ASN A 158 1.75 18.76 -1.71
C ASN A 158 1.03 17.45 -1.35
N SER A 159 1.80 16.37 -1.19
CA SER A 159 1.24 15.03 -0.92
C SER A 159 1.27 14.72 0.58
N VAL A 160 0.30 13.92 1.04
CA VAL A 160 0.14 13.58 2.45
C VAL A 160 -0.18 12.10 2.64
N TYR A 161 0.52 11.46 3.58
CA TYR A 161 0.09 10.23 4.22
C TYR A 161 -0.45 10.53 5.61
N VAL A 162 -1.68 10.10 5.91
CA VAL A 162 -2.32 10.32 7.22
C VAL A 162 -3.10 9.09 7.66
N VAL A 163 -3.10 8.83 8.98
CA VAL A 163 -3.99 7.84 9.57
C VAL A 163 -5.40 8.42 9.69
N VAL A 164 -6.37 7.75 9.10
CA VAL A 164 -7.77 8.18 9.09
C VAL A 164 -8.52 7.50 10.23
N PRO A 165 -9.14 8.27 11.14
CA PRO A 165 -10.03 7.72 12.16
C PRO A 165 -11.26 7.05 11.53
N SER A 166 -11.71 5.94 12.11
CA SER A 166 -12.87 5.18 11.62
C SER A 166 -14.19 5.98 11.65
N ASP A 167 -14.30 6.98 12.52
CA ASP A 167 -15.46 7.87 12.68
C ASP A 167 -15.45 9.08 11.73
N ALA A 168 -14.32 9.37 11.06
CA ALA A 168 -14.18 10.47 10.11
C ALA A 168 -14.85 10.21 8.75
N LEU A 169 -15.40 9.00 8.57
CA LEU A 169 -16.04 8.49 7.35
C LEU A 169 -17.08 9.42 6.71
N GLY A 170 -17.85 10.14 7.53
CA GLY A 170 -18.92 11.03 7.05
C GLY A 170 -18.46 12.39 6.51
N ASN A 171 -17.23 12.81 6.83
CA ASN A 171 -16.71 14.15 6.50
C ASN A 171 -15.58 14.13 5.46
N LEU A 172 -15.17 12.95 5.03
CA LEU A 172 -14.13 12.77 4.03
C LEU A 172 -14.74 12.98 2.64
N GLY A 173 -14.78 14.24 2.19
CA GLY A 173 -14.84 14.58 0.75
C GLY A 173 -13.55 14.18 0.03
N SER A 174 -13.04 13.00 0.37
CA SER A 174 -11.64 12.63 0.17
C SER A 174 -11.46 11.91 -1.15
N ASN A 175 -10.35 12.23 -1.81
CA ASN A 175 -10.01 11.67 -3.11
C ASN A 175 -8.71 10.87 -2.98
N PRO A 176 -8.72 9.73 -2.26
CA PRO A 176 -7.51 8.98 -1.97
C PRO A 176 -6.82 8.50 -3.24
N SER A 177 -5.53 8.83 -3.35
CA SER A 177 -4.61 8.20 -4.31
C SER A 177 -4.20 6.82 -3.83
N CYS A 178 -4.12 6.60 -2.52
CA CYS A 178 -3.90 5.29 -1.95
C CYS A 178 -4.62 5.10 -0.62
N VAL A 179 -5.14 3.90 -0.39
CA VAL A 179 -5.69 3.45 0.89
C VAL A 179 -4.95 2.19 1.31
N ILE A 180 -4.32 2.25 2.47
CA ILE A 180 -3.67 1.13 3.13
C ILE A 180 -4.62 0.65 4.22
N PHE A 181 -5.24 -0.51 4.02
CA PHE A 181 -6.25 -1.06 4.91
C PHE A 181 -5.71 -2.29 5.64
N ASP A 182 -5.21 -2.10 6.85
CA ASP A 182 -4.74 -3.20 7.69
C ASP A 182 -5.89 -3.82 8.49
N GLU A 183 -5.80 -5.13 8.72
CA GLU A 183 -6.80 -5.96 9.39
C GLU A 183 -8.25 -5.75 8.91
N VAL A 184 -8.45 -5.60 7.60
CA VAL A 184 -9.75 -5.25 7.00
C VAL A 184 -10.92 -6.15 7.43
N LEU A 185 -10.69 -7.45 7.66
CA LEU A 185 -11.74 -8.38 8.09
C LEU A 185 -12.20 -8.19 9.53
N THR A 186 -11.52 -7.34 10.30
CA THR A 186 -11.91 -7.01 11.68
C THR A 186 -12.85 -5.82 11.74
N GLN A 187 -13.22 -5.19 10.61
CA GLN A 187 -14.19 -4.11 10.59
C GLN A 187 -15.58 -4.58 11.08
N PRO A 188 -16.35 -3.72 11.77
CA PRO A 188 -17.69 -4.06 12.21
C PRO A 188 -18.65 -4.27 11.03
N ASP A 189 -18.46 -3.51 9.95
CA ASP A 189 -19.25 -3.59 8.72
C ASP A 189 -18.42 -3.15 7.50
N GLY A 190 -19.01 -3.25 6.31
CA GLY A 190 -18.37 -2.89 5.03
C GLY A 190 -18.44 -1.41 4.65
N ARG A 191 -18.94 -0.51 5.52
CA ARG A 191 -19.16 0.91 5.17
C ARG A 191 -17.83 1.62 4.97
N PHE A 192 -16.84 1.38 5.83
CA PHE A 192 -15.53 2.00 5.72
C PHE A 192 -14.85 1.64 4.40
N TRP A 193 -14.84 0.35 4.09
CA TRP A 193 -14.34 -0.18 2.82
C TRP A 193 -15.02 0.49 1.63
N THR A 194 -16.36 0.56 1.66
CA THR A 194 -17.14 1.10 0.55
C THR A 194 -16.86 2.57 0.33
N ALA A 195 -16.81 3.38 1.39
CA ALA A 195 -16.51 4.80 1.29
C ALA A 195 -15.10 5.06 0.75
N MET A 196 -14.10 4.34 1.25
CA MET A 196 -12.72 4.45 0.77
C MET A 196 -12.59 4.07 -0.70
N ARG A 197 -13.23 2.95 -1.11
CA ARG A 197 -13.23 2.50 -2.50
C ARG A 197 -13.95 3.49 -3.42
N THR A 198 -15.08 4.06 -2.99
CA THR A 198 -15.83 5.04 -3.80
C THR A 198 -15.07 6.36 -3.93
N GLY A 199 -14.41 6.83 -2.87
CA GLY A 199 -13.63 8.07 -2.88
C GLY A 199 -12.48 8.06 -3.89
N MET A 200 -11.93 6.88 -4.22
CA MET A 200 -10.87 6.72 -5.22
C MET A 200 -11.32 7.06 -6.66
N GLY A 201 -12.62 7.15 -6.93
CA GLY A 201 -13.19 7.13 -8.28
C GLY A 201 -12.70 8.23 -9.22
N THR A 202 -12.23 9.37 -8.70
CA THR A 202 -11.76 10.50 -9.53
C THR A 202 -10.24 10.53 -9.74
N ARG A 203 -9.48 9.67 -9.06
CA ARG A 203 -8.03 9.52 -9.34
C ARG A 203 -7.83 8.60 -10.55
N LEU A 204 -6.79 8.89 -11.33
CA LEU A 204 -6.44 8.13 -12.53
C LEU A 204 -5.94 6.71 -12.22
N GLU A 205 -5.02 6.59 -11.25
CA GLU A 205 -4.36 5.34 -10.89
C GLU A 205 -4.39 5.06 -9.37
N PRO A 206 -5.56 5.05 -8.71
CA PRO A 206 -5.63 4.86 -7.27
C PRO A 206 -5.31 3.42 -6.88
N LEU A 207 -4.88 3.23 -5.63
CA LEU A 207 -4.60 1.91 -5.06
C LEU A 207 -5.26 1.72 -3.69
N LEU A 208 -6.13 0.72 -3.57
CA LEU A 208 -6.56 0.19 -2.28
C LEU A 208 -5.78 -1.10 -2.02
N LEU A 209 -4.87 -1.07 -1.04
CA LEU A 209 -4.17 -2.25 -0.59
C LEU A 209 -4.73 -2.71 0.75
N ALA A 210 -5.47 -3.80 0.71
CA ALA A 210 -6.09 -4.40 1.87
C ALA A 210 -5.33 -5.63 2.31
N ALA A 211 -5.17 -5.80 3.61
CA ALA A 211 -4.41 -6.92 4.09
C ALA A 211 -4.95 -7.42 5.43
N THR A 212 -5.03 -8.72 5.63
CA THR A 212 -5.57 -9.34 6.85
C THR A 212 -4.76 -10.57 7.24
N PRO A 213 -4.65 -10.90 8.53
CA PRO A 213 -4.17 -12.20 8.94
C PRO A 213 -5.06 -13.30 8.36
N LEU A 214 -4.47 -14.40 7.88
CA LEU A 214 -5.23 -15.62 7.57
C LEU A 214 -5.99 -16.07 8.82
N ALA A 215 -7.30 -16.29 8.70
CA ALA A 215 -8.07 -16.93 9.76
C ALA A 215 -7.55 -18.36 9.91
N THR A 216 -6.84 -18.67 11.00
CA THR A 216 -6.73 -20.06 11.44
C THR A 216 -8.16 -20.53 11.71
N THR A 217 -8.65 -21.48 10.93
CA THR A 217 -9.93 -22.16 11.13
C THR A 217 -10.14 -22.40 12.63
N PRO A 218 -11.26 -21.98 13.25
CA PRO A 218 -11.53 -22.39 14.62
C PRO A 218 -11.54 -23.92 14.63
N ALA A 219 -10.86 -24.52 15.59
CA ALA A 219 -10.84 -25.97 15.77
C ALA A 219 -12.27 -26.50 15.60
N ARG A 220 -12.43 -27.47 14.69
CA ARG A 220 -13.67 -28.20 14.40
C ARG A 220 -14.51 -28.31 15.68
N SER A 221 -15.75 -27.83 15.63
CA SER A 221 -16.72 -28.16 16.66
C SER A 221 -16.76 -29.70 16.82
N PRO A 222 -16.81 -30.23 18.06
CA PRO A 222 -16.97 -31.66 18.24
C PRO A 222 -18.29 -32.05 17.59
N ARG A 223 -18.26 -33.08 16.73
CA ARG A 223 -19.50 -33.65 16.16
C ARG A 223 -20.40 -34.04 17.32
N PRO A 224 -21.72 -33.77 17.25
CA PRO A 224 -22.63 -34.31 18.24
C PRO A 224 -22.53 -35.84 18.21
N SER A 225 -22.26 -36.43 19.37
CA SER A 225 -22.35 -37.86 19.59
C SER A 225 -23.78 -38.30 19.29
N THR A 226 -23.96 -39.11 18.27
CA THR A 226 -25.20 -39.83 18.04
C THR A 226 -25.37 -40.86 19.15
N THR A 227 -26.13 -40.51 20.19
CA THR A 227 -26.73 -41.48 21.09
C THR A 227 -28.11 -41.81 20.52
N SER A 228 -28.19 -42.86 19.73
CA SER A 228 -29.45 -43.52 19.39
C SER A 228 -29.84 -44.45 20.55
N ALA A 229 -31.05 -44.25 21.06
CA ALA A 229 -31.80 -45.24 21.81
C ALA A 229 -32.29 -46.37 20.89
#